data_AF-A0A4Y2UPM8-F1
#
_entry.id   AF-A0A4Y2UPM8-F1
#
_cell.length_a   1.000
_cell.length_b   1.000
_cell.length_c   1.000
_cell.angle_alpha   90.00
_cell.angle_beta   90.00
_cell.angle_gamma   90.00
#
_symmetry.space_group_name_H-M   'P 1'
#
loop_
_entity.id
_entity.type
_entity.pdbx_description
1 polymer ?
#
loop_
_entity_poly.entity_id
_entity_poly.type
_entity_poly.pdbx_seq_one_letter_code
_entity_poly.pdbx_strand_id
1 'polypeptide(L)'
;MELKTTTHHPLAPSSYIPLPSKLAAKKAVVNIKNTDQKCFIWSVLAALHPVRQNAERVSHYTSMEQELWLGKVTCPSNPAKSPSLKI
;
A
#
# COMPACT_ATOMS: atom_id res chain seq x y z
N MET A 1 -7.75 -22.94 -21.98
CA MET A 1 -7.48 -21.64 -21.32
C MET A 1 -6.27 -21.87 -20.42
N GLU A 2 -5.11 -21.32 -20.76
CA GLU A 2 -3.87 -21.58 -20.00
C GLU A 2 -3.64 -20.48 -18.97
N LEU A 3 -3.60 -20.84 -17.69
CA LEU A 3 -3.32 -19.91 -16.60
C LEU A 3 -1.81 -19.86 -16.35
N LYS A 4 -1.15 -18.80 -16.85
CA LYS A 4 0.27 -18.55 -16.55
C LYS A 4 0.39 -17.91 -15.17
N THR A 5 0.89 -18.66 -14.20
CA THR A 5 1.25 -18.13 -12.87
C THR A 5 2.72 -17.68 -12.88
N THR A 6 2.99 -16.51 -12.31
CA THR A 6 4.35 -15.99 -12.10
C THR A 6 4.59 -15.93 -10.61
N THR A 7 5.78 -16.35 -10.16
CA THR A 7 6.20 -16.26 -8.77
C THR A 7 6.31 -14.80 -8.36
N HIS A 8 5.33 -14.31 -7.60
CA HIS A 8 5.32 -12.97 -7.04
C HIS A 8 6.10 -12.96 -5.72
N HIS A 9 7.16 -12.17 -5.66
CA HIS A 9 7.92 -11.93 -4.43
C HIS A 9 7.29 -10.72 -3.74
N PRO A 10 6.54 -10.90 -2.63
CA PRO A 10 5.88 -9.78 -1.97
C PRO A 10 6.94 -8.81 -1.46
N LEU A 11 6.77 -7.53 -1.85
CA LEU A 11 7.62 -6.45 -1.37
C LEU A 11 7.45 -6.34 0.15
N ALA A 12 8.56 -6.20 0.86
CA ALA A 12 8.52 -5.98 2.29
C ALA A 12 7.69 -4.71 2.59
N PRO A 13 6.88 -4.70 3.67
CA PRO A 13 6.17 -3.51 4.09
C PRO A 13 7.21 -2.41 4.32
N SER A 14 7.18 -1.42 3.45
CA SER A 14 8.20 -0.38 3.36
C SER A 14 7.54 0.95 3.00
N SER A 15 8.34 2.01 2.98
CA SER A 15 7.95 3.34 2.54
C SER A 15 7.67 3.37 1.03
N TYR A 16 7.43 4.56 0.49
CA TYR A 16 7.12 4.80 -0.91
C TYR A 16 7.99 4.00 -1.89
N ILE A 17 7.34 3.21 -2.74
CA ILE A 17 7.98 2.51 -3.85
C ILE A 17 7.57 3.21 -5.15
N PRO A 18 8.52 3.64 -6.00
CA PRO A 18 8.19 4.30 -7.24
C PRO A 18 7.43 3.35 -8.18
N LEU A 19 6.36 3.86 -8.78
CA LEU A 19 5.63 3.12 -9.81
C LEU A 19 6.49 3.01 -11.08
N PRO A 20 6.42 1.88 -11.80
CA PRO A 20 6.92 1.80 -13.17
C PRO A 20 6.32 2.91 -14.05
N SER A 21 7.14 3.52 -14.91
CA SER A 21 6.76 4.72 -15.68
C SER A 21 5.44 4.57 -16.46
N LYS A 22 5.18 3.37 -16.99
CA LYS A 22 3.94 3.06 -17.74
C LYS A 22 2.69 3.14 -16.86
N LEU A 23 2.78 2.80 -15.58
CA LEU A 23 1.68 2.88 -14.63
C LEU A 23 1.52 4.30 -14.08
N ALA A 24 2.64 4.97 -13.79
CA ALA A 24 2.65 6.35 -13.35
C ALA A 24 1.99 7.28 -14.39
N ALA A 25 2.28 7.06 -15.68
CA ALA A 25 1.70 7.83 -16.78
C ALA A 25 0.17 7.70 -16.88
N LYS A 26 -0.38 6.52 -16.53
CA LYS A 26 -1.82 6.28 -16.58
C LYS A 26 -2.59 6.97 -15.47
N LYS A 27 -1.93 7.36 -14.37
CA LYS A 27 -2.55 7.97 -13.17
C LYS A 27 -3.77 7.20 -12.64
N ALA A 28 -3.84 5.91 -12.92
CA ALA A 28 -4.96 5.04 -12.54
C ALA A 28 -4.85 4.54 -11.09
N VAL A 29 -3.69 4.72 -10.47
CA VAL A 29 -3.38 4.26 -9.11
C VAL A 29 -2.85 5.44 -8.31
N VAL A 30 -3.38 5.61 -7.10
CA VAL A 30 -2.85 6.56 -6.12
C VAL A 30 -1.66 5.90 -5.41
N ASN A 31 -0.45 6.42 -5.64
CA ASN A 31 0.76 5.92 -4.98
C ASN A 31 1.22 6.92 -3.93
N ILE A 32 0.88 6.67 -2.67
CA ILE A 32 1.17 7.57 -1.56
C ILE A 32 2.68 7.65 -1.30
N LYS A 33 3.23 8.85 -1.34
CA LYS A 33 4.63 9.17 -1.06
C LYS A 33 4.87 9.29 0.44
N ASN A 34 4.92 8.16 1.13
CA ASN A 34 5.25 8.10 2.55
C ASN A 34 6.73 7.76 2.80
N THR A 35 7.29 8.26 3.90
CA THR A 35 8.65 7.94 4.37
C THR A 35 8.66 6.98 5.56
N ASP A 36 7.49 6.75 6.17
CA ASP A 36 7.27 5.83 7.28
C ASP A 36 6.92 4.40 6.79
N GLN A 37 6.68 3.48 7.72
CA GLN A 37 6.23 2.11 7.43
C GLN A 37 4.70 1.96 7.50
N LYS A 38 3.95 3.05 7.26
CA LYS A 38 2.48 3.09 7.35
C LYS A 38 1.80 3.13 5.96
N CYS A 39 2.47 2.66 4.90
CA CYS A 39 1.97 2.70 3.52
C CYS A 39 0.58 2.06 3.35
N PHE A 40 0.30 1.00 4.10
CA PHE A 40 -1.02 0.36 4.13
C PHE A 40 -2.09 1.29 4.70
N ILE A 41 -1.81 1.92 5.85
CA ILE A 41 -2.73 2.87 6.50
C ILE A 41 -3.05 4.00 5.54
N TRP A 42 -2.02 4.60 4.93
CA TRP A 42 -2.22 5.69 3.99
C TRP A 42 -2.99 5.28 2.74
N SER A 43 -2.77 4.08 2.23
CA SER A 43 -3.51 3.56 1.07
C SER A 43 -4.98 3.35 1.39
N VAL A 44 -5.31 2.86 2.59
CA VAL A 44 -6.70 2.70 3.02
C VAL A 44 -7.36 4.07 3.23
N LEU A 45 -6.68 5.01 3.89
CA LEU A 45 -7.21 6.36 4.06
C LEU A 45 -7.43 7.07 2.72
N ALA A 46 -6.54 6.88 1.74
CA ALA A 46 -6.72 7.43 0.39
C ALA A 46 -7.92 6.84 -0.37
N ALA A 47 -8.27 5.58 -0.08
CA ALA A 47 -9.47 4.94 -0.64
C ALA A 47 -10.75 5.43 0.05
N LEU A 48 -10.71 5.64 1.36
CA LEU A 48 -11.85 6.15 2.15
C LEU A 48 -12.13 7.64 1.89
N HIS A 49 -11.07 8.43 1.72
CA HIS A 49 -11.11 9.88 1.58
C HIS A 49 -10.50 10.30 0.25
N PRO A 50 -11.19 10.10 -0.88
CA PRO A 50 -10.64 10.37 -2.20
C PRO A 50 -10.34 11.86 -2.39
N VAL A 51 -9.06 12.19 -2.59
CA VAL A 51 -8.58 13.55 -2.87
C VAL A 51 -8.43 13.74 -4.38
N ARG A 52 -8.89 14.89 -4.90
CA ARG A 52 -8.83 15.19 -6.35
C ARG A 52 -7.45 15.66 -6.82
N GLN A 53 -6.70 16.36 -5.97
CA GLN A 53 -5.43 16.98 -6.33
C GLN A 53 -4.32 16.49 -5.40
N ASN A 54 -3.19 16.09 -5.96
CA ASN A 54 -2.02 15.65 -5.21
C ASN A 54 -2.32 14.55 -4.18
N ALA A 55 -3.20 13.60 -4.54
CA ALA A 55 -3.66 12.52 -3.67
C ALA A 55 -2.51 11.63 -3.16
N GLU A 56 -1.33 11.70 -3.78
CA GLU A 56 -0.11 11.02 -3.33
C GLU A 56 0.48 11.59 -2.02
N ARG A 57 0.04 12.75 -1.54
CA ARG A 57 0.64 13.40 -0.37
C ARG A 57 0.04 12.86 0.93
N VAL A 58 0.91 12.39 1.83
CA VAL A 58 0.51 11.93 3.17
C VAL A 58 -0.18 13.04 3.98
N SER A 59 0.20 14.30 3.78
CA SER A 59 -0.37 15.46 4.51
C SER A 59 -1.89 15.60 4.39
N HIS A 60 -2.51 15.02 3.37
CA HIS A 60 -3.98 15.03 3.25
C HIS A 60 -4.66 14.09 4.25
N TYR A 61 -3.95 13.09 4.76
CA TYR A 61 -4.50 12.00 5.55
C TYR A 61 -3.98 11.99 6.98
N THR A 62 -2.97 12.80 7.32
CA THR A 62 -2.33 12.80 8.65
C THR A 62 -3.32 13.06 9.79
N SER A 63 -4.33 13.91 9.58
CA SER A 63 -5.37 14.17 10.58
C SER A 63 -6.32 12.98 10.81
N MET A 64 -6.32 12.01 9.90
CA MET A 64 -7.23 10.86 9.88
C MET A 64 -6.49 9.57 10.26
N GLU A 65 -5.22 9.66 10.66
CA GLU A 65 -4.41 8.49 11.04
C GLU A 65 -5.07 7.65 12.15
N GLN A 66 -5.79 8.30 13.06
CA GLN A 66 -6.49 7.66 14.18
C GLN A 66 -7.83 7.01 13.77
N GLU A 67 -8.37 7.32 12.59
CA GLU A 67 -9.65 6.77 12.11
C GLU A 67 -9.53 5.25 11.85
N LEU A 68 -8.37 4.81 11.35
CA LEU A 68 -8.13 3.41 11.05
C LEU A 68 -7.82 2.55 12.30
N TRP A 69 -7.65 3.16 13.47
CA TRP A 69 -7.44 2.45 14.75
C TRP A 69 -8.73 1.80 15.30
N LEU A 70 -9.88 1.96 14.64
CA LEU A 70 -11.18 1.44 15.09
C LEU A 70 -11.43 -0.06 14.87
N GLY A 71 -10.46 -0.82 14.39
CA GLY A 71 -10.56 -2.27 14.34
C GLY A 71 -9.19 -2.90 14.42
N LYS A 72 -9.02 -3.93 15.25
CA LYS A 72 -7.81 -4.74 15.39
C LYS A 72 -7.38 -5.38 14.06
N VAL A 73 -6.83 -4.59 13.14
CA VAL A 73 -6.18 -5.07 11.94
C VAL A 73 -4.70 -4.76 12.12
N THR A 74 -4.01 -5.67 12.81
CA THR A 74 -2.56 -5.75 12.71
C THR A 74 -2.25 -6.03 11.24
N CYS A 75 -1.77 -4.99 10.53
CA CYS A 75 -1.08 -5.17 9.26
C CYS A 75 0.00 -6.23 9.50
N PRO A 76 0.21 -7.21 8.60
CA PRO A 76 1.18 -8.26 8.86
C PRO A 76 2.57 -7.61 8.97
N SER A 77 3.01 -7.46 10.21
CA SER A 77 4.35 -7.03 10.54
C SER A 77 5.27 -8.18 10.21
N ASN A 78 6.10 -7.94 9.21
CA ASN A 78 7.22 -8.75 8.77
C ASN A 78 6.89 -9.99 7.91
N PRO A 79 7.26 -10.00 6.61
CA PRO A 79 7.18 -11.19 5.76
C PRO A 79 8.13 -12.32 6.21
N ALA A 80 9.03 -12.10 7.18
CA ALA A 80 9.99 -13.10 7.65
C ALA A 80 9.43 -14.20 8.57
N LYS A 81 8.10 -14.29 8.78
CA LYS A 81 7.48 -15.30 9.67
C LYS A 81 6.32 -16.08 9.06
N SER A 82 6.18 -16.12 7.73
CA SER A 82 5.28 -17.12 7.14
C SER A 82 5.99 -18.48 7.16
N PRO A 83 5.48 -19.51 7.87
CA PRO A 83 6.08 -20.83 7.79
C PRO A 83 5.96 -21.31 6.35
N SER A 84 7.08 -21.69 5.76
CA SER A 84 7.19 -22.18 4.40
C SER A 84 6.13 -23.25 4.15
N LEU A 85 5.07 -22.89 3.42
CA LEU A 85 4.09 -23.84 2.93
C LEU A 85 4.78 -24.63 1.81
N LYS A 86 5.41 -25.74 2.19
CA LYS A 86 5.85 -26.75 1.24
C LYS A 86 4.61 -27.33 0.59
N ILE A 87 4.48 -27.10 -0.71
CA ILE A 87 3.63 -27.90 -1.60
C ILE A 87 4.52 -29.04 -2.10
#